data_AF-A0A9D6YZ78-F1
#
_entry.id   AF-A0A9D6YZ78-F1
#
_cell.length_a   1.000
_cell.length_b   1.000
_cell.length_c   1.000
_cell.angle_alpha   90.00
_cell.angle_beta   90.00
_cell.angle_gamma   90.00
#
_symmetry.space_group_name_H-M   'P 1'
#
loop_
_entity.id
_entity.type
_entity.pdbx_description
1 polymer ?
#
loop_
_entity_poly.entity_id
_entity_poly.type
_entity_poly.pdbx_seq_one_letter_code
_entity_poly.pdbx_strand_id
1 'polypeptide(L)'
;MNRNALIGIGVLVFLAFVGVMTMMMMGNRKNRVEVCVENAGRTACSTASGETREAAVRTATDGACSLVASGMSETMACGQRPPKSVRELQ
;
A
#
# COMPACT_ATOMS: atom_id res chain seq x y z
N MET A 1 -46.92 -4.93 8.67
CA MET A 1 -45.53 -4.99 8.16
C MET A 1 -44.93 -6.32 8.57
N ASN A 2 -44.65 -7.20 7.62
CA ASN A 2 -44.38 -8.61 7.92
C ASN A 2 -42.96 -8.74 8.48
N ARG A 3 -42.81 -9.41 9.63
CA ARG A 3 -41.49 -9.60 10.29
C ARG A 3 -40.45 -10.19 9.32
N ASN A 4 -40.89 -11.07 8.41
CA ASN A 4 -40.04 -11.68 7.39
C ASN A 4 -39.52 -10.66 6.36
N ALA A 5 -40.28 -9.61 6.06
CA ALA A 5 -39.83 -8.54 5.15
C ALA A 5 -38.76 -7.66 5.82
N LEU A 6 -38.91 -7.37 7.12
CA LEU A 6 -37.89 -6.65 7.90
C LEU A 6 -36.59 -7.46 8.00
N ILE A 7 -36.69 -8.77 8.25
CA ILE A 7 -35.53 -9.66 8.28
C ILE A 7 -34.85 -9.72 6.91
N GLY A 8 -35.64 -9.85 5.83
CA GLY A 8 -35.13 -9.87 4.47
C GLY A 8 -34.35 -8.61 4.10
N ILE A 9 -34.88 -7.42 4.42
CA ILE A 9 -34.21 -6.13 4.18
C ILE A 9 -32.91 -6.04 5.00
N GLY A 10 -32.94 -6.43 6.28
CA GLY A 10 -31.75 -6.40 7.14
C GLY A 10 -30.62 -7.28 6.60
N VAL A 11 -30.93 -8.50 6.14
CA VAL A 11 -29.96 -9.41 5.54
C VAL A 11 -29.37 -8.85 4.24
N LEU A 12 -30.21 -8.23 3.40
CA LEU A 12 -29.79 -7.64 2.13
C LEU A 12 -28.83 -6.45 2.33
N VAL A 13 -29.14 -5.57 3.29
CA VAL A 13 -28.27 -4.46 3.67
C VAL A 13 -26.94 -4.95 4.23
N PHE A 14 -26.97 -5.99 5.08
CA PHE A 14 -25.76 -6.57 5.65
C PHE A 14 -24.84 -7.18 4.57
N LEU A 15 -25.40 -7.94 3.63
CA LEU A 15 -24.66 -8.50 2.51
C LEU A 15 -24.05 -7.41 1.61
N ALA A 16 -24.80 -6.34 1.33
CA ALA A 16 -24.28 -5.21 0.57
C ALA A 16 -23.11 -4.53 1.29
N PHE A 17 -23.23 -4.30 2.60
CA PHE A 17 -22.18 -3.68 3.41
C PHE A 17 -20.89 -4.51 3.42
N VAL A 18 -20.99 -5.83 3.61
CA VAL A 18 -19.86 -6.76 3.56
C VAL A 18 -19.21 -6.78 2.16
N GLY A 19 -20.03 -6.75 1.09
CA GLY A 19 -19.55 -6.65 -0.28
C GLY A 19 -18.72 -5.39 -0.53
N VAL A 20 -19.20 -4.22 -0.08
CA VAL A 20 -18.48 -2.94 -0.23
C VAL A 20 -17.17 -2.94 0.58
N MET A 21 -17.19 -3.40 1.83
CA MET A 21 -16.01 -3.47 2.68
C MET A 21 -14.91 -4.35 2.08
N THR A 22 -15.28 -5.53 1.56
CA THR A 22 -14.33 -6.45 0.91
C THR A 22 -13.77 -5.87 -0.40
N MET A 23 -14.59 -5.16 -1.18
CA MET A 23 -14.15 -4.47 -2.39
C MET A 23 -13.13 -3.35 -2.09
N MET A 24 -13.37 -2.56 -1.04
CA MET A 24 -12.41 -1.55 -0.57
C MET A 24 -11.10 -2.18 -0.10
N MET A 25 -11.16 -3.29 0.65
CA MET A 25 -9.97 -4.01 1.10
C MET A 25 -9.13 -4.58 -0.05
N MET A 26 -9.78 -5.04 -1.13
CA MET A 26 -9.08 -5.53 -2.32
C MET A 26 -8.49 -4.40 -3.17
N GLY A 27 -9.07 -3.20 -3.15
CA GLY A 27 -8.53 -2.02 -3.84
C GLY A 27 -7.09 -1.68 -3.43
N ASN A 28 -6.78 -1.79 -2.13
CA ASN A 28 -5.46 -1.47 -1.58
C ASN A 28 -4.36 -2.48 -1.94
N ARG A 29 -4.69 -3.65 -2.51
CA ARG A 29 -3.69 -4.68 -2.87
C ARG A 29 -3.28 -4.69 -4.34
N LYS A 30 -3.94 -3.91 -5.20
CA LYS A 30 -3.77 -4.03 -6.66
C LYS A 30 -2.40 -3.57 -7.17
N ASN A 31 -1.74 -2.64 -6.51
CA ASN A 31 -0.44 -2.12 -6.96
C ASN A 31 0.58 -2.33 -5.85
N ARG A 32 1.03 -3.58 -5.68
CA ARG A 32 2.12 -3.90 -4.76
C ARG A 32 3.43 -3.74 -5.51
N VAL A 33 4.35 -2.95 -4.96
CA VAL A 33 5.67 -2.71 -5.56
C VAL A 33 6.75 -2.86 -4.51
N GLU A 34 7.87 -3.42 -4.93
CA GLU A 34 9.11 -3.51 -4.17
C GLU A 34 10.09 -2.48 -4.72
N VAL A 35 10.59 -1.63 -3.83
CA VAL A 35 11.58 -0.62 -4.17
C VAL A 35 12.84 -0.88 -3.36
N CYS A 36 13.97 -0.97 -4.05
CA CYS A 36 15.28 -1.09 -3.45
C CYS A 36 16.07 0.21 -3.63
N VAL A 37 16.60 0.74 -2.52
CA VAL A 37 17.42 1.95 -2.48
C VAL A 37 18.81 1.63 -1.95
N GLU A 38 19.79 2.40 -2.38
CA GLU A 38 21.16 2.31 -1.89
C GLU A 38 21.60 3.67 -1.37
N ASN A 39 22.04 3.70 -0.10
CA ASN A 39 22.56 4.90 0.52
C ASN A 39 23.80 4.59 1.36
N ALA A 40 24.87 5.35 1.15
CA ALA A 40 26.13 5.23 1.88
C ALA A 40 26.70 3.80 1.98
N GLY A 41 26.60 3.01 0.90
CA GLY A 41 27.09 1.62 0.85
C GLY A 41 26.16 0.59 1.50
N ARG A 42 24.97 0.99 1.97
CA ARG A 42 23.92 0.11 2.48
C ARG A 42 22.77 0.06 1.48
N THR A 43 22.31 -1.15 1.17
CA THR A 43 21.12 -1.36 0.35
C THR A 43 19.99 -1.88 1.23
N ALA A 44 18.79 -1.33 1.08
CA ALA A 44 17.59 -1.93 1.65
C ALA A 44 16.45 -1.91 0.62
N CYS A 45 15.59 -2.91 0.72
CA CYS A 45 14.40 -3.05 -0.08
C CYS A 45 13.18 -2.95 0.83
N SER A 46 12.16 -2.23 0.39
CA SER A 46 10.88 -2.15 1.06
C SER A 46 9.76 -2.39 0.05
N THR A 47 8.72 -3.06 0.51
CA THR A 47 7.54 -3.35 -0.30
C THR A 47 6.36 -2.58 0.24
N ALA A 48 5.66 -1.86 -0.62
CA ALA A 48 4.41 -1.19 -0.27
C ALA A 48 3.34 -1.45 -1.33
N SER A 49 2.09 -1.28 -0.92
CA SER A 49 0.95 -1.35 -1.81
C SER A 49 0.19 -0.02 -1.78
N GLY A 50 -0.25 0.44 -2.95
CA GLY A 50 -0.97 1.71 -3.08
C GLY A 50 -2.14 1.61 -4.05
N GLU A 51 -3.03 2.60 -4.00
CA GLU A 51 -4.14 2.73 -4.95
C GLU A 51 -3.65 3.00 -6.37
N THR A 52 -2.46 3.59 -6.51
CA THR A 52 -1.75 3.78 -7.78
C THR A 52 -0.31 3.29 -7.68
N ARG A 53 0.30 3.02 -8.83
CA ARG A 53 1.72 2.66 -8.94
C ARG A 53 2.61 3.72 -8.29
N GLU A 54 2.40 5.00 -8.59
CA GLU A 54 3.19 6.10 -8.06
C GLU A 54 3.06 6.21 -6.54
N ALA A 55 1.85 6.04 -6.00
CA ALA A 55 1.62 6.02 -4.56
C ALA A 55 2.37 4.85 -3.91
N ALA A 56 2.27 3.65 -4.48
CA ALA A 56 2.96 2.46 -3.98
C ALA A 56 4.48 2.63 -4.03
N VAL A 57 5.02 3.16 -5.13
CA VAL A 57 6.46 3.37 -5.31
C VAL A 57 6.96 4.41 -4.31
N ARG A 58 6.23 5.50 -4.11
CA ARG A 58 6.61 6.53 -3.13
C ARG A 58 6.61 5.98 -1.71
N THR A 59 5.55 5.28 -1.30
CA THR A 59 5.48 4.66 0.04
C THR A 59 6.57 3.59 0.25
N ALA A 60 6.84 2.77 -0.76
CA ALA A 60 7.93 1.80 -0.72
C ALA A 60 9.30 2.48 -0.66
N THR A 61 9.50 3.57 -1.41
CA THR A 61 10.74 4.35 -1.39
C THR A 61 10.98 4.97 -0.02
N ASP A 62 9.96 5.62 0.56
CA ASP A 62 10.04 6.24 1.88
C ASP A 62 10.39 5.20 2.96
N GLY A 63 9.74 4.03 2.94
CA GLY A 63 10.05 2.93 3.85
C GLY A 63 11.45 2.31 3.63
N ALA A 64 11.89 2.20 2.37
CA ALA A 64 13.24 1.70 2.08
C ALA A 64 14.30 2.71 2.57
N CYS A 65 14.04 4.01 2.37
CA CYS A 65 14.90 5.08 2.83
C CYS A 65 14.97 5.16 4.36
N SER A 66 13.88 4.91 5.09
CA SER A 66 13.93 4.84 6.55
C SER A 66 14.76 3.67 7.09
N LEU A 67 14.92 2.59 6.30
CA LEU A 67 15.72 1.42 6.68
C LEU A 67 17.23 1.62 6.47
N VAL A 68 17.62 2.34 5.41
CA VAL A 68 19.04 2.64 5.13
C VAL A 68 19.53 3.91 5.82
N ALA A 69 18.65 4.89 6.04
CA ALA A 69 19.03 6.17 6.62
C ALA A 69 19.27 6.05 8.13
N SER A 70 20.39 6.59 8.58
CA SER A 70 20.82 6.65 9.97
C SER A 70 20.36 7.95 10.65
N GLY A 71 19.75 8.87 9.89
CA GLY A 71 19.24 10.16 10.35
C GLY A 71 18.43 10.88 9.27
N MET A 72 17.74 11.96 9.66
CA MET A 72 16.77 12.66 8.81
C MET A 72 17.38 13.21 7.51
N SER A 73 18.63 13.69 7.55
CA SER A 73 19.35 14.16 6.36
C SER A 73 19.59 13.06 5.34
N GLU A 74 19.91 11.84 5.80
CA GLU A 74 20.11 10.68 4.92
C GLU A 74 18.79 10.20 4.33
N THR A 75 17.68 10.28 5.07
CA THR A 75 16.35 9.93 4.56
C THR A 75 15.94 10.88 3.42
N MET A 76 16.16 12.19 3.60
CA MET A 76 15.88 13.20 2.56
C MET A 76 16.78 13.01 1.34
N ALA A 77 18.08 12.76 1.53
CA ALA A 77 18.99 12.50 0.43
C ALA A 77 18.65 11.21 -0.34
N CYS A 78 18.17 10.18 0.37
CA CYS A 78 17.72 8.93 -0.23
C CYS A 78 16.44 9.13 -1.06
N GLY A 79 15.45 9.86 -0.55
CA GLY A 79 14.20 10.14 -1.28
C GLY A 79 14.37 11.01 -2.53
N GLN A 80 15.47 11.76 -2.63
CA GLN A 80 15.82 12.54 -3.82
C GLN A 80 16.61 11.74 -4.86
N ARG A 81 17.09 10.54 -4.53
CA ARG A 81 17.82 9.68 -5.47
C ARG A 81 16.86 8.73 -6.18
N PRO A 82 17.09 8.43 -7.47
CA PRO A 82 16.31 7.39 -8.13
C PRO A 82 16.58 6.03 -7.46
N PRO A 83 15.53 5.23 -7.21
CA PRO A 83 15.70 3.90 -6.64
C PRO A 83 16.50 2.99 -7.58
N LYS A 84 17.30 2.10 -6.98
CA LYS A 84 18.16 1.16 -7.72
C LYS A 84 17.34 0.14 -8.51
N SER A 85 16.18 -0.25 -7.97
CA SER A 85 15.24 -1.14 -8.65
C SER A 85 13.83 -0.88 -8.15
N VAL A 86 12.88 -0.92 -9.09
CA VAL A 86 11.43 -0.89 -8.82
C VAL A 86 10.86 -2.12 -9.48
N ARG A 87 10.33 -3.04 -8.68
CA ARG A 87 9.68 -4.27 -9.14
C ARG A 87 8.21 -4.22 -8.81
N GLU A 88 7.37 -4.49 -9.79
CA GLU A 88 5.95 -4.68 -9.53
C GLU A 88 5.71 -6.11 -9.12
N LEU A 89 5.01 -6.29 -8.00
CA LEU A 89 4.59 -7.57 -7.48
C LEU A 89 3.11 -7.72 -7.84
N GLN A 90 2.84 -8.15 -9.07
CA GLN A 90 1.50 -8.51 -9.55
C GLN A 90 1.04 -9.86 -8.99
#